data_AF-A0A1B6VLM6-F1
#
_entry.id   AF-A0A1B6VLM6-F1
#
_cell.length_a   1.000
_cell.length_b   1.000
_cell.length_c   1.000
_cell.angle_alpha   90.00
_cell.angle_beta   90.00
_cell.angle_gamma   90.00
#
_symmetry.space_group_name_H-M   'P 1'
#
loop_
_entity.id
_entity.type
_entity.pdbx_description
1 polymer ?
#
loop_
_entity_poly.entity_id
_entity_poly.type
_entity_poly.pdbx_seq_one_letter_code
_entity_poly.pdbx_strand_id
1 'polypeptide(L)'
;MTLPLLDGIRIDGLPVEQLYPGWIALERHPVVGQFEVILFQDEDSGRQACWWIEEGAYKGSHVMALRPDVQNRLLTGMDPVFWPLAEGVLGGDIRDDATSFRTDLPSIAFRELSGLWLGRHAPHAIFIAAGHADSGEALTCPDGKPVAEGRMKALLSARRGTDVLVVSSPFSAMPVRAQIEMKLGTATAYRFHDALENSVFYLVWNEATPGNRPSFYYPRGPLLISDDPSGPLIPGWILEWFAQHSGHADLIRAARPFLPEDFGVGQASSLRTPRVPQAAPAAAVVKPTDPAPGKISDNSPEVTEIRESEPVQRRSFLPELPLEPPPVLQSPHKKGLFGRFKSLLGRDDQ
;
A
#
# COMPACT_ATOMS: atom_id res chain seq x y z
N MET A 1 -35.24 -6.19 19.02
CA MET A 1 -36.23 -5.30 18.38
C MET A 1 -35.46 -4.49 17.35
N THR A 2 -35.58 -4.83 16.07
CA THR A 2 -34.96 -4.10 14.97
C THR A 2 -35.75 -2.81 14.78
N LEU A 3 -35.13 -1.66 15.02
CA LEU A 3 -35.68 -0.39 14.56
C LEU A 3 -35.89 -0.52 13.03
N PRO A 4 -37.07 -0.16 12.49
CA PRO A 4 -37.22 0.01 11.06
C PRO A 4 -36.06 0.88 10.55
N LEU A 5 -35.39 0.45 9.49
CA LEU A 5 -34.11 1.04 9.06
C LEU A 5 -34.24 2.55 8.75
N LEU A 6 -35.45 3.01 8.43
CA LEU A 6 -35.79 4.39 8.11
C LEU A 6 -36.41 5.17 9.29
N ASP A 7 -36.62 4.54 10.44
CA ASP A 7 -37.24 5.21 11.58
C ASP A 7 -36.39 6.39 12.06
N GLY A 8 -37.07 7.52 12.25
CA GLY A 8 -36.44 8.78 12.67
C GLY A 8 -35.66 9.50 11.58
N ILE A 9 -35.57 8.93 10.37
CA ILE A 9 -34.88 9.58 9.24
C ILE A 9 -35.75 10.69 8.65
N ARG A 10 -35.13 11.83 8.37
CA ARG A 10 -35.78 13.01 7.77
C ARG A 10 -35.07 13.49 6.51
N ILE A 11 -35.84 13.81 5.48
CA ILE A 11 -35.41 14.50 4.26
C ILE A 11 -36.10 15.86 4.24
N ASP A 12 -35.32 16.94 4.14
CA ASP A 12 -35.83 18.32 4.18
C ASP A 12 -36.78 18.61 5.36
N GLY A 13 -36.52 17.96 6.50
CA GLY A 13 -37.30 18.10 7.74
C GLY A 13 -38.53 17.21 7.84
N LEU A 14 -38.91 16.50 6.76
CA LEU A 14 -40.05 15.59 6.73
C LEU A 14 -39.61 14.14 6.98
N PRO A 15 -40.38 13.34 7.73
CA PRO A 15 -40.06 11.93 7.95
C PRO A 15 -40.09 11.13 6.64
N VAL A 16 -39.18 10.16 6.51
CA VAL A 16 -39.17 9.24 5.37
C VAL A 16 -40.17 8.12 5.64
N GLU A 17 -41.24 8.05 4.84
CA GLU A 17 -42.27 7.01 4.96
C GLU A 17 -42.05 5.84 3.99
N GLN A 18 -41.47 6.13 2.82
CA GLN A 18 -41.24 5.13 1.77
C GLN A 18 -40.03 5.49 0.91
N LEU A 19 -39.41 4.47 0.30
CA LEU A 19 -38.37 4.62 -0.71
C LEU A 19 -38.97 4.69 -2.11
N TYR A 20 -38.12 5.00 -3.10
CA TYR A 20 -38.48 4.82 -4.49
C TYR A 20 -38.84 3.34 -4.76
N PRO A 21 -39.83 3.06 -5.62
CA PRO A 21 -40.16 1.69 -6.01
C PRO A 21 -38.93 0.92 -6.50
N GLY A 22 -38.80 -0.35 -6.09
CA GLY A 22 -37.68 -1.23 -6.44
C GLY A 22 -36.46 -1.12 -5.54
N TRP A 23 -36.43 -0.20 -4.57
CA TRP A 23 -35.32 -0.08 -3.61
C TRP A 23 -35.75 -0.53 -2.21
N ILE A 24 -34.91 -1.37 -1.61
CA ILE A 24 -35.08 -1.85 -0.24
C ILE A 24 -33.92 -1.35 0.64
N ALA A 25 -34.24 -0.96 1.87
CA ALA A 25 -33.23 -0.74 2.90
C ALA A 25 -32.76 -2.10 3.42
N LEU A 26 -31.45 -2.33 3.39
CA LEU A 26 -30.84 -3.58 3.85
C LEU A 26 -30.35 -3.45 5.28
N GLU A 27 -29.56 -2.41 5.55
CA GLU A 27 -28.83 -2.28 6.81
C GLU A 27 -28.67 -0.80 7.18
N ARG A 28 -28.55 -0.52 8.48
CA ARG A 28 -28.24 0.81 9.02
C ARG A 28 -27.13 0.64 10.05
N HIS A 29 -26.04 1.38 9.87
CA HIS A 29 -24.83 1.25 10.67
C HIS A 29 -24.38 2.58 11.25
N PRO A 30 -24.02 2.64 12.54
CA PRO A 30 -23.33 3.80 13.09
C PRO A 30 -21.96 3.94 12.44
N VAL A 31 -21.57 5.16 12.11
CA VAL A 31 -20.28 5.48 11.46
C VAL A 31 -19.30 6.07 12.47
N VAL A 32 -19.50 7.33 12.84
CA VAL A 32 -18.70 8.04 13.84
C VAL A 32 -19.51 9.18 14.42
N GLY A 33 -19.42 9.39 15.74
CA GLY A 33 -20.22 10.42 16.41
C GLY A 33 -21.71 10.20 16.16
N GLN A 34 -22.35 11.18 15.53
CA GLN A 34 -23.78 11.15 15.17
C GLN A 34 -24.04 10.75 13.71
N PHE A 35 -23.01 10.30 12.99
CA PHE A 35 -23.14 9.84 11.62
C PHE A 35 -23.58 8.39 11.55
N GLU A 36 -24.49 8.10 10.63
CA GLU A 36 -24.96 6.77 10.29
C GLU A 36 -24.96 6.61 8.76
N VAL A 37 -24.82 5.37 8.30
CA VAL A 37 -25.00 5.00 6.90
C VAL A 37 -26.13 4.00 6.77
N ILE A 38 -27.01 4.21 5.81
CA ILE A 38 -28.05 3.25 5.43
C ILE A 38 -27.69 2.67 4.07
N LEU A 39 -27.59 1.35 4.00
CA LEU A 39 -27.35 0.61 2.77
C LEU A 39 -28.69 0.25 2.14
N PHE A 40 -28.81 0.54 0.85
CA PHE A 40 -29.94 0.15 0.02
C PHE A 40 -29.50 -0.78 -1.10
N GLN A 41 -30.44 -1.56 -1.59
CA GLN A 41 -30.26 -2.37 -2.78
C GLN A 41 -31.46 -2.24 -3.71
N ASP A 42 -31.17 -2.13 -5.00
CA ASP A 42 -32.13 -2.28 -6.07
C ASP A 42 -32.51 -3.76 -6.22
N GLU A 43 -33.79 -4.09 -6.10
CA GLU A 43 -34.29 -5.47 -6.09
C GLU A 43 -34.01 -6.19 -7.42
N ASP A 44 -34.08 -5.46 -8.54
CA ASP A 44 -33.94 -6.05 -9.88
C ASP A 44 -32.47 -6.26 -10.27
N SER A 45 -31.63 -5.23 -10.07
CA SER A 45 -30.23 -5.28 -10.52
C SER A 45 -29.22 -5.69 -9.44
N GLY A 46 -29.65 -5.72 -8.17
CA GLY A 46 -28.78 -5.96 -7.02
C GLY A 46 -27.80 -4.81 -6.72
N ARG A 47 -27.89 -3.68 -7.45
CA ARG A 47 -27.02 -2.52 -7.26
C ARG A 47 -27.23 -1.93 -5.87
N GLN A 48 -26.12 -1.55 -5.23
CA GLN A 48 -26.14 -0.95 -3.90
C GLN A 48 -26.01 0.57 -3.95
N ALA A 49 -26.61 1.25 -2.98
CA ALA A 49 -26.48 2.68 -2.76
C ALA A 49 -26.46 2.98 -1.25
N CYS A 50 -25.90 4.12 -0.87
CA CYS A 50 -25.81 4.55 0.51
C CYS A 50 -26.57 5.85 0.73
N TRP A 51 -27.20 6.03 1.89
CA TRP A 51 -27.50 7.35 2.43
C TRP A 51 -26.62 7.64 3.64
N TRP A 52 -26.06 8.84 3.64
CA TRP A 52 -25.31 9.39 4.76
C TRP A 52 -26.23 10.26 5.60
N ILE A 53 -26.36 9.89 6.87
CA ILE A 53 -27.24 10.51 7.84
C ILE A 53 -26.39 11.14 8.94
N GLU A 54 -26.78 12.31 9.44
CA GLU A 54 -26.21 12.92 10.64
C GLU A 54 -27.37 13.42 11.50
N GLU A 55 -27.46 12.93 12.74
CA GLU A 55 -28.53 13.26 13.69
C GLU A 55 -29.95 12.98 13.13
N GLY A 56 -30.11 11.86 12.42
CA GLY A 56 -31.38 11.48 11.79
C GLY A 56 -31.74 12.28 10.53
N ALA A 57 -30.94 13.28 10.13
CA ALA A 57 -31.18 14.04 8.89
C ALA A 57 -30.35 13.48 7.73
N TYR A 58 -30.99 13.26 6.58
CA TYR A 58 -30.32 12.93 5.34
C TYR A 58 -29.37 14.05 4.91
N LYS A 59 -28.13 13.69 4.57
CA LYS A 59 -27.09 14.63 4.12
C LYS A 59 -26.64 14.41 2.68
N GLY A 60 -26.78 13.20 2.15
CA GLY A 60 -26.43 12.88 0.77
C GLY A 60 -26.38 11.39 0.47
N SER A 61 -26.44 11.02 -0.81
CA SER A 61 -26.36 9.63 -1.26
C SER A 61 -24.94 9.14 -1.55
N HIS A 62 -23.93 10.00 -1.32
CA HIS A 62 -22.52 9.66 -1.52
C HIS A 62 -21.67 10.60 -0.67
N VAL A 63 -20.53 10.15 -0.13
CA VAL A 63 -19.67 11.01 0.71
C VAL A 63 -19.18 12.24 -0.08
N MET A 64 -18.96 12.08 -1.39
CA MET A 64 -18.57 13.18 -2.28
C MET A 64 -19.66 14.23 -2.51
N ALA A 65 -20.93 13.87 -2.33
CA ALA A 65 -22.06 14.78 -2.51
C ALA A 65 -22.39 15.57 -1.22
N LEU A 66 -21.72 15.27 -0.11
CA LEU A 66 -21.91 15.96 1.16
C LEU A 66 -21.41 17.41 1.06
N ARG A 67 -22.05 18.30 1.82
CA ARG A 67 -21.55 19.66 2.01
C ARG A 67 -20.14 19.62 2.62
N PRO A 68 -19.23 20.54 2.24
CA PRO A 68 -17.84 20.49 2.70
C PRO A 68 -17.66 20.47 4.22
N ASP A 69 -18.53 21.15 4.98
CA ASP A 69 -18.48 21.16 6.45
C ASP A 69 -18.87 19.79 7.04
N VAL A 70 -19.92 19.16 6.51
CA VAL A 70 -20.40 17.83 6.91
C VAL A 70 -19.34 16.78 6.56
N GLN A 71 -18.83 16.84 5.34
CA GLN A 71 -17.79 15.96 4.84
C GLN A 71 -16.52 16.06 5.71
N ASN A 72 -16.08 17.27 6.05
CA ASN A 72 -14.92 17.47 6.91
C ASN A 72 -15.11 16.89 8.31
N ARG A 73 -16.28 17.08 8.93
CA ARG A 73 -16.57 16.46 10.24
C ARG A 73 -16.54 14.94 10.17
N LEU A 74 -17.22 14.35 9.18
CA LEU A 74 -17.26 12.91 8.97
C LEU A 74 -15.85 12.33 8.78
N LEU A 75 -15.07 12.87 7.84
CA LEU A 75 -13.73 12.36 7.55
C LEU A 75 -12.76 12.55 8.72
N THR A 76 -12.83 13.68 9.44
CA THR A 76 -12.00 13.91 10.63
C THR A 76 -12.37 12.96 11.77
N GLY A 77 -13.66 12.61 11.91
CA GLY A 77 -14.08 11.56 12.84
C GLY A 77 -13.51 10.18 12.48
N MET A 78 -13.26 9.92 11.19
CA MET A 78 -12.69 8.66 10.72
C MET A 78 -11.16 8.59 10.81
N ASP A 79 -10.47 9.68 11.15
CA ASP A 79 -9.01 9.72 11.31
C ASP A 79 -8.44 8.59 12.19
N PRO A 80 -9.03 8.25 13.36
CA PRO A 80 -8.56 7.14 14.19
C PRO A 80 -8.64 5.76 13.52
N VAL A 81 -9.48 5.60 12.50
CA VAL A 81 -9.61 4.36 11.72
C VAL A 81 -8.61 4.34 10.57
N PHE A 82 -8.51 5.43 9.82
CA PHE A 82 -7.72 5.44 8.59
C PHE A 82 -6.23 5.70 8.79
N TRP A 83 -5.82 6.49 9.80
CA TRP A 83 -4.40 6.74 10.06
C TRP A 83 -3.60 5.47 10.37
N PRO A 84 -4.04 4.57 11.28
CA PRO A 84 -3.31 3.34 11.55
C PRO A 84 -3.16 2.45 10.30
N LEU A 85 -4.19 2.40 9.45
CA LEU A 85 -4.14 1.64 8.20
C LEU A 85 -3.15 2.24 7.19
N ALA A 86 -3.19 3.56 7.02
CA ALA A 86 -2.40 4.28 6.02
C ALA A 86 -0.93 4.39 6.40
N GLU A 87 -0.61 4.78 7.64
CA GLU A 87 0.78 4.93 8.08
C GLU A 87 1.43 3.60 8.47
N GLY A 88 0.68 2.70 9.11
CA GLY A 88 1.21 1.40 9.52
C GLY A 88 1.25 0.42 8.35
N VAL A 89 0.07 -0.10 8.00
CA VAL A 89 -0.03 -1.32 7.18
C VAL A 89 0.37 -1.09 5.73
N LEU A 90 -0.06 0.03 5.14
CA LEU A 90 0.34 0.43 3.78
C LEU A 90 1.81 0.88 3.73
N GLY A 91 2.30 1.60 4.74
CA GLY A 91 3.65 2.17 4.78
C GLY A 91 4.77 1.19 5.09
N GLY A 92 4.45 0.05 5.72
CA GLY A 92 5.39 -1.04 6.01
C GLY A 92 5.62 -1.32 7.49
N ASP A 93 5.24 -0.39 8.36
CA ASP A 93 5.30 -0.58 9.81
C ASP A 93 4.08 -1.38 10.28
N ILE A 94 4.25 -2.68 10.46
CA ILE A 94 3.19 -3.57 10.95
C ILE A 94 2.94 -3.25 12.43
N ARG A 95 1.92 -2.44 12.70
CA ARG A 95 1.52 -2.09 14.06
C ARG A 95 0.41 -3.04 14.53
N ASP A 96 0.52 -3.55 15.76
CA ASP A 96 -0.51 -4.43 16.34
C ASP A 96 -1.82 -3.68 16.69
N ASP A 97 -1.76 -2.36 16.83
CA ASP A 97 -2.93 -1.48 17.05
C ASP A 97 -3.91 -1.47 15.84
N ALA A 98 -3.43 -1.91 14.68
CA ALA A 98 -4.23 -2.24 13.51
C ALA A 98 -5.30 -3.31 13.79
N THR A 99 -5.24 -4.10 14.86
CA THR A 99 -6.30 -5.09 15.16
C THR A 99 -7.65 -4.47 15.57
N SER A 100 -7.69 -3.16 15.84
CA SER A 100 -8.87 -2.41 16.31
C SER A 100 -9.87 -2.01 15.20
N PHE A 101 -9.94 -2.77 14.11
CA PHE A 101 -10.66 -2.32 12.92
C PHE A 101 -12.18 -2.44 13.01
N ARG A 102 -12.84 -1.49 12.36
CA ARG A 102 -14.28 -1.46 12.13
C ARG A 102 -14.66 -2.43 11.01
N THR A 103 -14.97 -3.66 11.39
CA THR A 103 -15.50 -4.71 10.49
C THR A 103 -17.02 -4.62 10.29
N ASP A 104 -17.66 -3.69 10.99
CA ASP A 104 -19.10 -3.46 11.01
C ASP A 104 -19.59 -2.56 9.87
N LEU A 105 -18.71 -1.81 9.20
CA LEU A 105 -19.10 -0.96 8.07
C LEU A 105 -19.33 -1.77 6.79
N PRO A 106 -20.42 -1.51 6.05
CA PRO A 106 -20.60 -2.06 4.72
C PRO A 106 -19.45 -1.68 3.79
N SER A 107 -19.00 -2.63 2.97
CA SER A 107 -17.93 -2.47 1.98
C SER A 107 -18.05 -1.20 1.14
N ILE A 108 -19.24 -0.92 0.61
CA ILE A 108 -19.49 0.27 -0.22
C ILE A 108 -19.27 1.58 0.57
N ALA A 109 -19.74 1.66 1.81
CA ALA A 109 -19.56 2.81 2.66
C ALA A 109 -18.08 3.01 3.04
N PHE A 110 -17.39 1.91 3.37
CA PHE A 110 -15.96 1.95 3.67
C PHE A 110 -15.13 2.40 2.47
N ARG A 111 -15.45 1.93 1.26
CA ARG A 111 -14.79 2.35 0.02
C ARG A 111 -14.97 3.83 -0.28
N GLU A 112 -16.20 4.36 -0.14
CA GLU A 112 -16.45 5.79 -0.31
C GLU A 112 -15.63 6.64 0.69
N LEU A 113 -15.64 6.24 1.96
CA LEU A 113 -14.92 6.95 3.02
C LEU A 113 -13.41 6.90 2.81
N SER A 114 -12.85 5.71 2.56
CA SER A 114 -11.40 5.52 2.40
C SER A 114 -10.87 6.22 1.16
N GLY A 115 -11.58 6.13 0.02
CA GLY A 115 -11.18 6.81 -1.21
C GLY A 115 -11.15 8.33 -1.02
N LEU A 116 -12.17 8.91 -0.39
CA LEU A 116 -12.23 10.34 -0.16
C LEU A 116 -11.23 10.81 0.92
N TRP A 117 -11.07 10.03 1.99
CA TRP A 117 -10.09 10.31 3.04
C TRP A 117 -8.67 10.33 2.47
N LEU A 118 -8.32 9.33 1.65
CA LEU A 118 -7.03 9.28 0.95
C LEU A 118 -6.85 10.48 0.02
N GLY A 119 -7.88 10.89 -0.72
CA GLY A 119 -7.81 12.10 -1.54
C GLY A 119 -7.48 13.37 -0.75
N ARG A 120 -7.91 13.44 0.52
CA ARG A 120 -7.60 14.57 1.43
C ARG A 120 -6.22 14.48 2.06
N HIS A 121 -5.79 13.27 2.47
CA HIS A 121 -4.60 13.07 3.32
C HIS A 121 -3.37 12.54 2.57
N ALA A 122 -3.57 11.97 1.38
CA ALA A 122 -2.53 11.64 0.40
C ALA A 122 -2.72 12.45 -0.90
N PRO A 123 -2.79 13.80 -0.85
CA PRO A 123 -3.03 14.64 -2.02
C PRO A 123 -1.89 14.60 -3.05
N HIS A 124 -0.78 13.93 -2.71
CA HIS A 124 0.40 13.74 -3.56
C HIS A 124 0.43 12.37 -4.24
N ALA A 125 -0.66 11.60 -4.20
CA ALA A 125 -0.83 10.40 -5.00
C ALA A 125 -0.72 10.75 -6.50
N ILE A 126 0.47 10.63 -7.06
CA ILE A 126 0.68 10.84 -8.48
C ILE A 126 0.13 9.62 -9.20
N PHE A 127 -0.90 9.86 -10.00
CA PHE A 127 -1.43 8.89 -10.94
C PHE A 127 -0.72 9.05 -12.29
N ILE A 128 0.01 8.02 -12.70
CA ILE A 128 0.71 7.98 -13.99
C ILE A 128 0.07 6.90 -14.85
N ALA A 129 -0.31 7.24 -16.09
CA ALA A 129 -0.69 6.23 -17.07
C ALA A 129 0.49 5.29 -17.32
N ALA A 130 0.27 3.98 -17.37
CA ALA A 130 1.35 3.01 -17.45
C ALA A 130 2.11 3.07 -18.78
N GLY A 131 1.59 3.76 -19.80
CA GLY A 131 2.32 4.12 -21.02
C GLY A 131 3.64 4.88 -20.76
N HIS A 132 3.74 5.65 -19.67
CA HIS A 132 5.01 6.29 -19.29
C HIS A 132 6.06 5.29 -18.79
N ALA A 133 5.63 4.15 -18.25
CA ALA A 133 6.57 3.10 -17.85
C ALA A 133 7.13 2.33 -19.06
N ASP A 134 6.51 2.44 -20.25
CA ASP A 134 6.98 1.75 -21.46
C ASP A 134 8.26 2.35 -22.04
N SER A 135 8.49 3.64 -21.82
CA SER A 135 9.75 4.32 -22.18
C SER A 135 10.94 3.68 -21.48
N GLY A 136 10.70 3.08 -20.31
CA GLY A 136 11.74 2.51 -19.47
C GLY A 136 12.58 3.56 -18.77
N GLU A 137 12.31 4.85 -18.92
CA GLU A 137 13.09 5.92 -18.31
C GLU A 137 13.13 5.80 -16.78
N ALA A 138 14.22 6.29 -16.19
CA ALA A 138 14.33 6.39 -14.75
C ALA A 138 13.23 7.30 -14.20
N LEU A 139 12.60 6.87 -13.10
CA LEU A 139 11.51 7.59 -12.45
C LEU A 139 11.96 8.00 -11.04
N THR A 140 11.65 9.22 -10.62
CA THR A 140 11.81 9.63 -9.22
C THR A 140 10.43 9.67 -8.58
N CYS A 141 10.22 8.87 -7.56
CA CYS A 141 8.99 8.86 -6.78
C CYS A 141 8.78 10.21 -6.07
N PRO A 142 7.54 10.58 -5.72
CA PRO A 142 7.21 11.76 -4.92
C PRO A 142 8.00 11.93 -3.62
N ASP A 143 8.39 10.83 -2.96
CA ASP A 143 9.25 10.85 -1.76
C ASP A 143 10.74 11.06 -2.07
N GLY A 144 11.09 11.27 -3.34
CA GLY A 144 12.45 11.43 -3.83
C GLY A 144 13.18 10.11 -4.09
N LYS A 145 12.55 8.95 -3.87
CA LYS A 145 13.19 7.64 -4.09
C LYS A 145 13.35 7.37 -5.60
N PRO A 146 14.56 7.09 -6.09
CA PRO A 146 14.76 6.80 -7.50
C PRO A 146 14.40 5.35 -7.84
N VAL A 147 13.80 5.17 -9.01
CA VAL A 147 13.58 3.91 -9.71
C VAL A 147 14.44 3.97 -10.96
N ALA A 148 15.46 3.13 -11.02
CA ALA A 148 16.39 3.12 -12.16
C ALA A 148 15.70 2.67 -13.46
N GLU A 149 16.34 3.00 -14.58
CA GLU A 149 15.88 2.68 -15.93
C GLU A 149 15.54 1.19 -16.08
N GLY A 150 14.46 0.90 -16.81
CA GLY A 150 13.96 -0.44 -17.13
C GLY A 150 13.28 -1.18 -15.96
N ARG A 151 13.46 -0.76 -14.71
CA ARG A 151 12.94 -1.50 -13.55
C ARG A 151 11.42 -1.50 -13.47
N MET A 152 10.79 -0.34 -13.66
CA MET A 152 9.32 -0.25 -13.65
C MET A 152 8.72 -1.03 -14.82
N LYS A 153 9.32 -0.93 -16.01
CA LYS A 153 8.91 -1.70 -17.19
C LYS A 153 8.98 -3.21 -16.95
N ALA A 154 10.07 -3.69 -16.36
CA ALA A 154 10.24 -5.09 -16.01
C ALA A 154 9.20 -5.55 -14.98
N LEU A 155 8.97 -4.74 -13.95
CA LEU A 155 7.98 -5.01 -12.91
C LEU A 155 6.55 -5.08 -13.47
N LEU A 156 6.15 -4.12 -14.31
CA LEU A 156 4.84 -4.09 -14.96
C LEU A 156 4.69 -5.12 -16.08
N SER A 157 5.78 -5.80 -16.48
CA SER A 157 5.74 -6.95 -17.38
C SER A 157 5.55 -8.28 -16.64
N ALA A 158 5.47 -8.25 -15.30
CA ALA A 158 5.25 -9.44 -14.50
C ALA A 158 3.95 -10.16 -14.91
N ARG A 159 4.00 -11.49 -14.87
CA ARG A 159 2.85 -12.35 -15.17
C ARG A 159 2.51 -13.18 -13.94
N ARG A 160 1.22 -13.42 -13.74
CA ARG A 160 0.75 -14.34 -12.70
C ARG A 160 0.98 -15.78 -13.16
N GLY A 161 1.60 -16.56 -12.30
CA GLY A 161 1.73 -18.01 -12.45
C GLY A 161 0.76 -18.73 -11.51
N THR A 162 0.90 -20.06 -11.43
CA THR A 162 0.19 -20.90 -10.45
C THR A 162 0.84 -20.90 -9.07
N ASP A 163 2.14 -20.56 -9.01
CA ASP A 163 2.91 -20.50 -7.77
C ASP A 163 2.93 -19.08 -7.19
N VAL A 164 3.51 -18.94 -5.98
CA VAL A 164 3.65 -17.65 -5.32
C VAL A 164 4.44 -16.69 -6.19
N LEU A 165 3.87 -15.50 -6.40
CA LEU A 165 4.43 -14.48 -7.26
C LEU A 165 5.77 -13.95 -6.71
N VAL A 166 6.79 -13.98 -7.56
CA VAL A 166 8.12 -13.41 -7.31
C VAL A 166 8.41 -12.38 -8.38
N VAL A 167 8.85 -11.19 -7.98
CA VAL A 167 9.17 -10.08 -8.89
C VAL A 167 10.50 -9.43 -8.52
N SER A 168 11.12 -8.70 -9.44
CA SER A 168 12.26 -7.84 -9.13
C SER A 168 11.75 -6.54 -8.51
N SER A 169 12.21 -6.19 -7.30
CA SER A 169 11.87 -4.92 -6.68
C SER A 169 12.25 -3.73 -7.58
N PRO A 170 11.41 -2.71 -7.72
CA PRO A 170 11.76 -1.51 -8.48
C PRO A 170 12.86 -0.68 -7.79
N PHE A 171 13.06 -0.86 -6.47
CA PHE A 171 13.95 -0.03 -5.66
C PHE A 171 15.35 -0.63 -5.50
N SER A 172 15.46 -1.89 -5.07
CA SER A 172 16.76 -2.57 -4.92
C SER A 172 17.16 -3.46 -6.11
N ALA A 173 16.25 -3.74 -7.04
CA ALA A 173 16.39 -4.79 -8.07
C ALA A 173 16.53 -6.21 -7.52
N MET A 174 16.36 -6.42 -6.21
CA MET A 174 16.39 -7.77 -5.63
C MET A 174 15.08 -8.50 -5.90
N PRO A 175 15.12 -9.83 -6.08
CA PRO A 175 13.91 -10.65 -6.12
C PRO A 175 13.17 -10.56 -4.78
N VAL A 176 11.87 -10.31 -4.84
CA VAL A 176 10.97 -10.27 -3.69
C VAL A 176 9.78 -11.17 -3.94
N ARG A 177 9.41 -11.93 -2.91
CA ARG A 177 8.26 -12.84 -2.91
C ARG A 177 7.04 -12.10 -2.36
N ALA A 178 5.87 -12.33 -2.97
CA ALA A 178 4.62 -11.79 -2.45
C ALA A 178 4.36 -12.32 -1.04
N GLN A 179 4.06 -11.41 -0.10
CA GLN A 179 3.75 -11.75 1.28
C GLN A 179 2.28 -12.12 1.46
N ILE A 180 1.40 -11.42 0.74
CA ILE A 180 -0.05 -11.60 0.80
C ILE A 180 -0.62 -11.50 -0.62
N GLU A 181 -1.56 -12.38 -0.91
CA GLU A 181 -2.52 -12.25 -2.03
C GLU A 181 -3.87 -11.78 -1.48
N MET A 182 -4.38 -10.67 -1.99
CA MET A 182 -5.60 -10.01 -1.53
C MET A 182 -6.66 -10.05 -2.64
N LYS A 183 -7.82 -10.66 -2.36
CA LYS A 183 -8.98 -10.62 -3.25
C LYS A 183 -9.79 -9.35 -3.00
N LEU A 184 -9.84 -8.46 -3.99
CA LEU A 184 -10.48 -7.14 -3.92
C LEU A 184 -11.82 -7.08 -4.68
N GLY A 185 -12.48 -8.23 -4.86
CA GLY A 185 -13.67 -8.36 -5.71
C GLY A 185 -13.29 -8.57 -7.18
N THR A 186 -13.20 -7.51 -7.98
CA THR A 186 -12.87 -7.59 -9.41
C THR A 186 -11.38 -7.55 -9.71
N ALA A 187 -10.54 -7.44 -8.69
CA ALA A 187 -9.09 -7.40 -8.80
C ALA A 187 -8.43 -8.28 -7.74
N THR A 188 -7.20 -8.73 -8.03
CA THR A 188 -6.31 -9.34 -7.02
C THR A 188 -5.06 -8.48 -6.85
N ALA A 189 -4.77 -8.10 -5.62
CA ALA A 189 -3.57 -7.35 -5.26
C ALA A 189 -2.56 -8.24 -4.54
N TYR A 190 -1.28 -8.05 -4.84
CA TYR A 190 -0.16 -8.75 -4.20
C TYR A 190 0.70 -7.72 -3.46
N ARG A 191 0.96 -7.97 -2.17
CA ARG A 191 1.85 -7.14 -1.35
C ARG A 191 3.28 -7.66 -1.42
N PHE A 192 4.23 -6.75 -1.61
CA PHE A 192 5.66 -7.03 -1.56
C PHE A 192 6.35 -6.13 -0.55
N HIS A 193 7.42 -6.63 0.07
CA HIS A 193 8.29 -5.86 0.93
C HIS A 193 9.74 -6.01 0.48
N ASP A 194 10.35 -4.90 0.12
CA ASP A 194 11.78 -4.80 -0.13
C ASP A 194 12.48 -4.42 1.19
N ALA A 195 13.14 -5.41 1.80
CA ALA A 195 13.80 -5.22 3.08
C ALA A 195 15.07 -4.35 3.01
N LEU A 196 15.75 -4.29 1.86
CA LEU A 196 16.95 -3.46 1.70
C LEU A 196 16.58 -1.98 1.69
N GLU A 197 15.46 -1.67 1.04
CA GLU A 197 14.97 -0.31 0.85
C GLU A 197 13.88 0.08 1.86
N ASN A 198 13.52 -0.85 2.77
CA ASN A 198 12.40 -0.76 3.71
C ASN A 198 11.15 -0.15 3.05
N SER A 199 10.72 -0.76 1.96
CA SER A 199 9.66 -0.24 1.09
C SER A 199 8.63 -1.31 0.77
N VAL A 200 7.36 -0.95 0.90
CA VAL A 200 6.23 -1.81 0.56
C VAL A 200 5.58 -1.30 -0.70
N PHE A 201 5.30 -2.21 -1.63
CA PHE A 201 4.58 -1.89 -2.86
C PHE A 201 3.63 -3.02 -3.23
N TYR A 202 2.69 -2.70 -4.12
CA TYR A 202 1.62 -3.58 -4.53
C TYR A 202 1.56 -3.70 -6.04
N LEU A 203 1.27 -4.92 -6.52
CA LEU A 203 0.87 -5.16 -7.90
C LEU A 203 -0.56 -5.67 -7.94
N VAL A 204 -1.38 -5.09 -8.81
CA VAL A 204 -2.82 -5.35 -8.85
C VAL A 204 -3.26 -5.73 -10.25
N TRP A 205 -3.84 -6.91 -10.41
CA TRP A 205 -4.42 -7.37 -11.66
C TRP A 205 -5.93 -7.25 -11.64
N ASN A 206 -6.50 -6.73 -12.72
CA ASN A 206 -7.93 -6.79 -12.96
C ASN A 206 -8.31 -8.20 -13.44
N GLU A 207 -9.25 -8.85 -12.75
CA GLU A 207 -9.70 -10.21 -13.07
C GLU A 207 -10.60 -10.25 -14.31
N ALA A 208 -11.24 -9.14 -14.66
CA ALA A 208 -12.01 -9.04 -15.90
C ALA A 208 -11.10 -8.99 -17.15
N THR A 209 -9.85 -8.56 -16.99
CA THR A 209 -8.87 -8.46 -18.08
C THR A 209 -7.49 -9.00 -17.64
N PRO A 210 -7.39 -10.31 -17.35
CA PRO A 210 -6.20 -10.88 -16.71
C PRO A 210 -4.94 -10.85 -17.59
N GLY A 211 -5.09 -10.63 -18.91
CA GLY A 211 -4.00 -10.46 -19.86
C GLY A 211 -3.39 -9.05 -19.87
N ASN A 212 -4.04 -8.07 -19.23
CA ASN A 212 -3.49 -6.73 -19.10
C ASN A 212 -2.35 -6.70 -18.07
N ARG A 213 -1.46 -5.73 -18.21
CA ARG A 213 -0.41 -5.46 -17.22
C ARG A 213 -1.01 -5.10 -15.85
N PRO A 214 -0.32 -5.43 -14.74
CA PRO A 214 -0.75 -4.99 -13.42
C PRO A 214 -0.72 -3.47 -13.30
N SER A 215 -1.49 -2.95 -12.35
CA SER A 215 -1.27 -1.64 -11.75
C SER A 215 -0.22 -1.73 -10.65
N PHE A 216 0.61 -0.71 -10.50
CA PHE A 216 1.59 -0.59 -9.43
C PHE A 216 1.16 0.49 -8.44
N TYR A 217 1.22 0.17 -7.15
CA TYR A 217 0.96 1.13 -6.08
C TYR A 217 2.07 1.11 -5.03
N TYR A 218 2.66 2.28 -4.77
CA TYR A 218 3.67 2.53 -3.75
C TYR A 218 3.14 3.58 -2.75
N PRO A 219 2.65 3.16 -1.57
CA PRO A 219 1.96 4.07 -0.65
C PRO A 219 2.86 5.14 -0.03
N ARG A 220 4.10 4.78 0.32
CA ARG A 220 5.03 5.67 1.05
C ARG A 220 5.47 6.87 0.21
N GLY A 221 5.73 6.66 -1.07
CA GLY A 221 6.04 7.73 -2.03
C GLY A 221 4.85 8.01 -2.94
N PRO A 222 3.66 8.24 -2.35
CA PRO A 222 2.32 8.02 -2.92
C PRO A 222 2.30 8.01 -4.45
N LEU A 223 2.57 6.86 -5.05
CA LEU A 223 2.72 6.69 -6.50
C LEU A 223 1.82 5.56 -6.95
N LEU A 224 0.99 5.83 -7.95
CA LEU A 224 0.09 4.87 -8.56
C LEU A 224 0.29 4.90 -10.07
N ILE A 225 0.64 3.76 -10.65
CA ILE A 225 0.80 3.59 -12.10
C ILE A 225 -0.24 2.59 -12.58
N SER A 226 -1.14 3.01 -13.46
CA SER A 226 -2.23 2.16 -13.93
C SER A 226 -2.78 2.64 -15.26
N ASP A 227 -3.16 1.71 -16.13
CA ASP A 227 -4.02 1.96 -17.30
C ASP A 227 -5.47 1.53 -17.05
N ASP A 228 -5.78 0.97 -15.87
CA ASP A 228 -7.12 0.52 -15.53
C ASP A 228 -7.99 1.73 -15.19
N PRO A 229 -9.22 1.86 -15.74
CA PRO A 229 -10.15 2.91 -15.37
C PRO A 229 -10.45 2.96 -13.86
N SER A 230 -10.34 1.83 -13.18
CA SER A 230 -10.52 1.68 -11.73
C SER A 230 -9.25 1.90 -10.94
N GLY A 231 -8.11 2.18 -11.60
CA GLY A 231 -6.81 2.39 -10.99
C GLY A 231 -6.84 3.32 -9.77
N PRO A 232 -7.46 4.52 -9.85
CA PRO A 232 -7.58 5.44 -8.72
C PRO A 232 -8.28 4.86 -7.47
N LEU A 233 -9.06 3.79 -7.61
CA LEU A 233 -9.79 3.15 -6.51
C LEU A 233 -8.96 2.11 -5.74
N ILE A 234 -7.83 1.66 -6.32
CA ILE A 234 -6.99 0.59 -5.77
C ILE A 234 -6.56 0.85 -4.32
N PRO A 235 -6.06 2.05 -3.95
CA PRO A 235 -5.68 2.31 -2.56
C PRO A 235 -6.83 2.09 -1.56
N GLY A 236 -8.04 2.53 -1.90
CA GLY A 236 -9.23 2.33 -1.06
C GLY A 236 -9.62 0.86 -0.93
N TRP A 237 -9.51 0.08 -2.00
CA TRP A 237 -9.78 -1.36 -1.96
C TRP A 237 -8.77 -2.13 -1.10
N ILE A 238 -7.49 -1.75 -1.15
CA ILE A 238 -6.46 -2.37 -0.30
C ILE A 238 -6.72 -2.02 1.18
N LEU A 239 -7.09 -0.77 1.48
CA LEU A 239 -7.47 -0.36 2.83
C LEU A 239 -8.67 -1.14 3.37
N GLU A 240 -9.71 -1.30 2.55
CA GLU A 240 -10.88 -2.11 2.89
C GLU A 240 -10.48 -3.55 3.21
N TRP A 241 -9.63 -4.17 2.37
CA TRP A 241 -9.17 -5.52 2.60
C TRP A 241 -8.48 -5.63 3.97
N PHE A 242 -7.56 -4.72 4.30
CA PHE A 242 -6.91 -4.73 5.61
C PHE A 242 -7.89 -4.54 6.76
N ALA A 243 -8.85 -3.63 6.62
CA ALA A 243 -9.88 -3.40 7.64
C ALA A 243 -10.74 -4.65 7.91
N GLN A 244 -10.98 -5.48 6.89
CA GLN A 244 -11.76 -6.71 7.01
C GLN A 244 -10.93 -7.94 7.46
N HIS A 245 -9.60 -7.86 7.40
CA HIS A 245 -8.71 -8.98 7.70
C HIS A 245 -7.84 -8.65 8.91
N SER A 246 -8.40 -8.70 10.12
CA SER A 246 -7.68 -8.37 11.37
C SER A 246 -6.41 -9.19 11.60
N GLY A 247 -6.33 -10.43 11.07
CA GLY A 247 -5.14 -11.29 11.13
C GLY A 247 -4.03 -10.97 10.11
N HIS A 248 -4.14 -9.88 9.35
CA HIS A 248 -3.16 -9.53 8.31
C HIS A 248 -1.73 -9.36 8.86
N ALA A 249 -1.57 -8.82 10.08
CA ALA A 249 -0.25 -8.62 10.68
C ALA A 249 0.51 -9.95 10.84
N ASP A 250 -0.17 -10.99 11.31
CA ASP A 250 0.39 -12.33 11.46
C ASP A 250 0.70 -12.98 10.10
N LEU A 251 -0.16 -12.76 9.09
CA LEU A 251 0.12 -13.20 7.72
C LEU A 251 1.39 -12.57 7.15
N ILE A 252 1.60 -11.26 7.36
CA ILE A 252 2.82 -10.58 6.91
C ILE A 252 4.06 -11.11 7.65
N ARG A 253 3.96 -11.31 8.97
CA ARG A 253 5.07 -11.83 9.79
C ARG A 253 5.43 -13.27 9.45
N ALA A 254 4.44 -14.10 9.15
CA ALA A 254 4.61 -15.49 8.77
C ALA A 254 5.07 -15.67 7.31
N ALA A 255 5.05 -14.61 6.50
CA ALA A 255 5.44 -14.67 5.11
C ALA A 255 6.94 -15.01 4.97
N ARG A 256 7.24 -16.16 4.35
CA ARG A 256 8.61 -16.58 4.04
C ARG A 256 9.28 -15.56 3.11
N PRO A 257 10.44 -14.98 3.47
CA PRO A 257 11.19 -14.12 2.56
C PRO A 257 11.67 -14.92 1.34
N PHE A 258 12.04 -14.23 0.27
CA PHE A 258 12.70 -14.88 -0.85
C PHE A 258 14.09 -15.37 -0.41
N LEU A 259 14.39 -16.66 -0.62
CA LEU A 259 15.67 -17.27 -0.26
C LEU A 259 16.46 -17.69 -1.50
N PRO A 260 17.82 -17.80 -1.42
CA PRO A 260 18.63 -18.30 -2.53
C PRO A 260 18.23 -19.70 -3.04
N GLU A 261 17.61 -20.52 -2.18
CA GLU A 261 17.05 -21.81 -2.56
C GLU A 261 15.94 -21.70 -3.60
N ASP A 262 15.19 -20.59 -3.59
CA ASP A 262 14.11 -20.30 -4.52
C ASP A 262 14.63 -20.00 -5.94
N PHE A 263 15.93 -19.67 -6.08
CA PHE A 263 16.62 -19.63 -7.38
C PHE A 263 17.00 -21.03 -7.90
N GLY A 264 16.73 -22.11 -7.14
CA GLY A 264 17.17 -23.47 -7.50
C GLY A 264 18.66 -23.74 -7.26
N VAL A 265 19.39 -22.83 -6.59
CA VAL A 265 20.84 -22.95 -6.36
C VAL A 265 21.18 -24.17 -5.49
N GLY A 266 20.26 -24.58 -4.59
CA GLY A 266 20.39 -25.80 -3.79
C GLY A 266 20.40 -27.09 -4.63
N GLN A 267 19.74 -27.11 -5.79
CA GLN A 267 19.71 -28.25 -6.71
C GLN A 267 20.93 -28.28 -7.65
N ALA A 268 21.58 -27.14 -7.88
CA ALA A 268 22.80 -27.09 -8.70
C ALA A 268 24.01 -27.69 -7.97
N SER A 269 24.07 -27.57 -6.64
CA SER A 269 25.14 -28.13 -5.82
C SER A 269 25.04 -29.66 -5.67
N SER A 270 23.84 -30.23 -5.67
CA SER A 270 23.61 -31.69 -5.66
C SER A 270 23.90 -32.36 -7.00
N LEU A 271 23.92 -31.61 -8.11
CA LEU A 271 24.36 -32.11 -9.43
C LEU A 271 25.88 -32.20 -9.57
N ARG A 272 26.66 -31.66 -8.62
CA ARG A 272 28.14 -31.70 -8.62
C ARG A 272 28.76 -32.66 -7.63
N THR A 273 27.98 -33.51 -6.95
CA THR A 273 28.58 -34.64 -6.25
C THR A 273 28.87 -35.73 -7.28
N PRO A 274 30.15 -36.05 -7.59
CA PRO A 274 30.44 -37.20 -8.41
C PRO A 274 29.87 -38.42 -7.69
N ARG A 275 29.07 -39.18 -8.43
CA ARG A 275 28.55 -40.49 -8.00
C ARG A 275 29.75 -41.35 -7.64
N VAL A 276 30.11 -41.42 -6.36
CA VAL A 276 31.11 -42.36 -5.87
C VAL A 276 30.56 -43.75 -6.21
N PRO A 277 31.25 -44.55 -7.05
CA PRO A 277 30.82 -45.91 -7.30
C PRO A 277 30.83 -46.64 -5.96
N GLN A 278 29.67 -47.16 -5.59
CA GLN A 278 29.49 -48.02 -4.44
C GLN A 278 30.31 -49.31 -4.66
N ALA A 279 31.54 -49.32 -4.17
CA ALA A 279 32.34 -50.54 -4.06
C ALA A 279 31.92 -51.27 -2.78
N ALA A 280 31.33 -52.45 -2.96
CA ALA A 280 31.12 -53.44 -1.90
C ALA A 280 32.49 -54.03 -1.46
N PRO A 281 32.57 -54.67 -0.27
CA PRO A 281 33.66 -54.50 0.67
C PRO A 281 34.79 -55.52 0.51
N ALA A 282 36.04 -55.12 0.79
CA ALA A 282 37.08 -56.03 1.24
C ALA A 282 38.22 -55.34 1.99
N ALA A 283 38.41 -55.82 3.22
CA ALA A 283 39.66 -56.02 3.96
C ALA A 283 40.57 -54.83 4.30
N ALA A 284 40.80 -54.72 5.61
CA ALA A 284 41.81 -53.92 6.28
C ALA A 284 43.26 -54.27 5.84
N VAL A 285 44.20 -53.34 6.06
CA VAL A 285 45.36 -53.46 6.97
C VAL A 285 46.51 -52.49 6.58
N VAL A 286 47.03 -51.78 7.61
CA VAL A 286 48.34 -51.10 7.79
C VAL A 286 48.57 -49.66 7.25
N LYS A 287 48.60 -48.72 8.21
CA LYS A 287 49.44 -47.48 8.31
C LYS A 287 50.81 -47.86 8.92
N PRO A 288 51.83 -46.98 9.08
CA PRO A 288 52.06 -45.62 8.57
C PRO A 288 53.53 -45.36 8.12
N THR A 289 53.83 -44.24 7.44
CA THR A 289 55.10 -43.51 7.67
C THR A 289 55.03 -42.07 7.15
N ASP A 290 55.18 -41.11 8.06
CA ASP A 290 55.66 -39.73 7.80
C ASP A 290 57.20 -39.73 7.78
N PRO A 291 57.87 -38.77 7.10
CA PRO A 291 58.30 -37.57 7.83
C PRO A 291 58.15 -36.24 7.06
N ALA A 292 57.96 -35.16 7.83
CA ALA A 292 57.94 -33.74 7.48
C ALA A 292 59.36 -33.16 7.20
N PRO A 293 59.62 -31.82 7.19
CA PRO A 293 58.85 -30.65 6.73
C PRO A 293 59.69 -29.74 5.77
N GLY A 294 59.03 -28.90 4.97
CA GLY A 294 59.68 -27.91 4.08
C GLY A 294 59.03 -26.52 4.15
N LYS A 295 59.84 -25.53 4.50
CA LYS A 295 59.60 -24.11 4.82
C LYS A 295 59.09 -23.17 3.68
N ILE A 296 58.35 -22.14 4.11
CA ILE A 296 58.38 -20.69 3.73
C ILE A 296 57.87 -20.27 2.33
N SER A 297 56.86 -19.39 2.29
CA SER A 297 56.93 -17.98 1.83
C SER A 297 55.50 -17.40 1.78
N ASP A 298 55.15 -16.48 2.69
CA ASP A 298 55.01 -15.03 2.43
C ASP A 298 54.67 -14.64 0.98
N ASN A 299 53.47 -14.06 0.80
CA ASN A 299 53.21 -12.86 0.00
C ASN A 299 51.74 -12.40 0.13
N SER A 300 51.50 -11.37 0.95
CA SER A 300 50.51 -10.33 0.65
C SER A 300 51.10 -9.39 -0.41
N PRO A 301 50.28 -8.87 -1.35
CA PRO A 301 49.85 -7.47 -1.26
C PRO A 301 48.39 -7.34 -1.79
N GLU A 302 47.64 -6.25 -1.79
CA GLU A 302 47.84 -4.82 -1.55
C GLU A 302 46.44 -4.22 -1.39
N VAL A 303 46.32 -3.20 -0.55
CA VAL A 303 45.15 -2.34 -0.41
C VAL A 303 45.03 -1.49 -1.67
N THR A 304 43.88 -1.47 -2.34
CA THR A 304 43.62 -0.52 -3.43
C THR A 304 42.69 0.59 -2.96
N GLU A 305 43.17 1.81 -3.17
CA GLU A 305 42.61 3.09 -2.77
C GLU A 305 41.18 3.36 -3.29
N ILE A 306 40.41 4.04 -2.44
CA ILE A 306 39.12 4.66 -2.74
C ILE A 306 39.38 5.91 -3.58
N ARG A 307 38.84 5.96 -4.80
CA ARG A 307 38.81 7.18 -5.62
C ARG A 307 37.52 7.95 -5.36
N GLU A 308 37.68 9.18 -4.90
CA GLU A 308 36.61 10.17 -4.69
C GLU A 308 35.88 10.51 -5.99
N SER A 309 34.56 10.68 -5.84
CA SER A 309 33.55 10.96 -6.87
C SER A 309 33.51 12.43 -7.29
N GLU A 310 33.41 12.69 -8.60
CA GLU A 310 33.02 14.00 -9.15
C GLU A 310 31.50 14.25 -9.05
N PRO A 311 31.05 15.51 -8.92
CA PRO A 311 29.65 15.83 -8.65
C PRO A 311 28.78 15.77 -9.90
N VAL A 312 27.81 14.84 -9.90
CA VAL A 312 26.72 14.79 -10.89
C VAL A 312 25.81 16.02 -10.70
N GLN A 313 25.77 16.88 -11.71
CA GLN A 313 24.81 18.00 -11.80
C GLN A 313 23.38 17.47 -11.74
N ARG A 314 22.67 17.74 -10.63
CA ARG A 314 21.23 17.55 -10.51
C ARG A 314 20.53 18.64 -11.33
N ARG A 315 19.91 18.27 -12.46
CA ARG A 315 18.93 19.12 -13.15
C ARG A 315 17.54 18.84 -12.57
N SER A 316 16.89 19.88 -12.04
CA SER A 316 15.48 19.86 -11.62
C SER A 316 14.57 19.93 -12.85
N PHE A 317 13.61 19.01 -12.97
CA PHE A 317 12.68 18.90 -14.10
C PHE A 317 11.27 19.43 -13.78
N LEU A 318 11.16 20.64 -13.25
CA LEU A 318 9.91 21.40 -13.35
C LEU A 318 10.06 22.39 -14.51
N PRO A 319 9.05 22.56 -15.39
CA PRO A 319 9.06 23.69 -16.31
C PRO A 319 9.08 24.98 -15.48
N GLU A 320 10.08 25.84 -15.71
CA GLU A 320 10.08 27.21 -15.19
C GLU A 320 8.93 27.97 -15.86
N LEU A 321 7.79 28.02 -15.19
CA LEU A 321 6.71 28.93 -15.55
C LEU A 321 7.16 30.36 -15.19
N PRO A 322 7.01 31.35 -16.09
CA PRO A 322 7.31 32.74 -15.75
C PRO A 322 6.27 33.23 -14.74
N LEU A 323 6.60 33.16 -13.46
CA LEU A 323 5.82 33.77 -12.40
C LEU A 323 6.21 35.25 -12.33
N GLU A 324 5.27 36.14 -12.65
CA GLU A 324 5.39 37.54 -12.23
C GLU A 324 5.51 37.58 -10.69
N PRO A 325 6.42 38.40 -10.13
CA PRO A 325 6.61 38.43 -8.69
C PRO A 325 5.34 38.98 -8.01
N PRO A 326 4.76 38.26 -7.03
CA PRO A 326 3.63 38.78 -6.27
C PRO A 326 4.06 39.98 -5.40
N PRO A 327 3.16 40.94 -5.13
CA PRO A 327 3.47 42.07 -4.26
C PRO A 327 3.82 41.57 -2.85
N VAL A 328 4.90 42.13 -2.30
CA VAL A 328 5.41 41.81 -0.96
C VAL A 328 4.39 42.24 0.10
N LEU A 329 3.56 41.31 0.55
CA LEU A 329 2.82 41.43 1.81
C LEU A 329 3.68 40.82 2.92
N GLN A 330 4.30 41.68 3.73
CA GLN A 330 5.00 41.28 4.94
C GLN A 330 3.99 40.72 5.95
N SER A 331 3.91 39.39 6.07
CA SER A 331 3.19 38.73 7.17
C SER A 331 4.17 38.36 8.29
N PRO A 332 3.83 38.56 9.58
CA PRO A 332 4.74 38.37 10.70
C PRO A 332 5.07 36.89 10.96
N HIS A 333 6.29 36.66 11.49
CA HIS A 333 6.92 35.37 11.76
C HIS A 333 5.99 34.30 12.37
N LYS A 334 5.77 33.19 11.64
CA LYS A 334 5.10 31.99 12.16
C LYS A 334 6.08 31.19 13.03
N LYS A 335 5.77 31.07 14.33
CA LYS A 335 6.42 30.16 15.28
C LYS A 335 6.14 28.69 14.89
N GLY A 336 7.16 27.85 14.93
CA GLY A 336 7.11 26.43 14.54
C GLY A 336 6.28 25.53 15.47
N LEU A 337 6.10 24.27 15.04
CA LEU A 337 5.19 23.25 15.62
C LEU A 337 5.31 23.05 17.14
N PHE A 338 6.48 23.23 17.73
CA PHE A 338 6.67 23.12 19.18
C PHE A 338 6.07 24.28 20.00
N GLY A 339 5.77 25.42 19.37
CA GLY A 339 5.11 26.56 20.02
C GLY A 339 3.59 26.43 20.14
N ARG A 340 2.96 25.53 19.36
CA ARG A 340 1.50 25.33 19.37
C ARG A 340 1.05 24.36 20.47
N PHE A 341 1.91 23.43 20.89
CA PHE A 341 1.60 22.51 21.99
C PHE A 341 1.65 23.16 23.38
N LYS A 342 2.41 24.25 23.57
CA LYS A 342 2.45 24.99 24.85
C LYS A 342 1.26 25.94 25.07
N SER A 343 0.51 26.31 24.03
CA SER A 343 -0.64 27.22 24.20
C SER A 343 -1.97 26.51 24.51
N LEU A 344 -1.98 25.17 24.49
CA LEU A 344 -3.16 24.35 24.80
C LEU A 344 -3.13 23.74 26.21
N LEU A 345 -2.06 23.97 26.99
CA LEU A 345 -1.85 23.40 28.33
C LEU A 345 -1.53 24.46 29.40
N GLY A 346 -1.81 25.73 29.12
CA GLY A 346 -1.58 26.83 30.06
C GLY A 346 -2.81 27.71 30.18
N ARG A 347 -3.69 27.39 31.12
CA ARG A 347 -4.62 28.35 31.72
C ARG A 347 -4.67 28.02 33.21
N ASP A 348 -4.09 28.90 34.01
CA ASP A 348 -4.54 29.29 35.36
C ASP A 348 -3.47 30.21 35.97
N ASP A 349 -3.85 31.48 36.13
CA ASP A 349 -3.62 32.38 37.28
C ASP A 349 -3.54 33.85 36.87
N GLN A 350 -4.46 34.61 37.51
CA GLN A 350 -4.70 36.07 37.55
C GLN A 350 -5.66 36.67 36.54
#